data_AF-A0A8J6A5S8-F1
#
_entry.id   AF-A0A8J6A5S8-F1
#
_cell.length_a   1.000
_cell.length_b   1.000
_cell.length_c   1.000
_cell.angle_alpha   90.00
_cell.angle_beta   90.00
_cell.angle_gamma   90.00
#
_symmetry.space_group_name_H-M   'P 1'
#
loop_
_entity.id
_entity.type
_entity.pdbx_description
1 polymer ?
#
loop_
_entity_poly.entity_id
_entity_poly.type
_entity_poly.pdbx_seq_one_letter_code
_entity_poly.pdbx_strand_id
1 'polypeptide(L)'
;MAAPVGPVKFWRPGTEGPGVSISEERQSLAENSVTTVVYNPYAALSIEQQRQKLPVFRVFDSCMAIYVFQLRNHILYLIENYQTVVIVGETGCGKSTQIPQVAGRVAEERGAVLGHEVGYCIRFDDCTDPLATRIKFLTDGMLVREMMVDPLLTKYSVIMLDEAHERTLYTDIAIGLLKKIQKKRGDLRLIVASATLDAEKFRDFFNHNDTNDPSRDTSVILTVQGRTFPVDIFYLQRFDDVFLWSRWKVGLRLERDVTHLSRT
;
A
#
# COMPACT_ATOMS: atom_id res chain seq x y z
N MET A 1 7.88 38.39 -25.11
CA MET A 1 9.36 38.28 -25.08
C MET A 1 9.70 37.02 -24.31
N ALA A 2 10.46 36.10 -24.90
CA ALA A 2 10.86 34.85 -24.23
C ALA A 2 12.18 35.05 -23.48
N ALA A 3 12.28 34.56 -22.25
CA ALA A 3 13.51 34.54 -21.47
C ALA A 3 14.34 33.27 -21.81
N PRO A 4 15.68 33.34 -21.80
CA PRO A 4 16.52 32.22 -22.25
C PRO A 4 16.59 31.10 -21.22
N VAL A 5 16.50 29.85 -21.70
CA VAL A 5 16.70 28.65 -20.87
C VAL A 5 18.21 28.39 -20.75
N GLY A 6 18.76 28.58 -19.55
CA GLY A 6 20.13 28.20 -19.23
C GLY A 6 20.34 26.68 -19.18
N PRO A 7 21.59 26.19 -19.26
CA PRO A 7 21.86 24.75 -19.33
C PRO A 7 21.47 24.02 -18.04
N VAL A 8 20.84 22.86 -18.18
CA VAL A 8 20.43 22.01 -17.06
C VAL A 8 21.66 21.47 -16.34
N LYS A 9 21.86 21.87 -15.08
CA LYS A 9 23.01 21.48 -14.28
C LYS A 9 22.79 20.10 -13.66
N PHE A 10 23.64 19.13 -14.03
CA PHE A 10 23.58 17.77 -13.49
C PHE A 10 24.06 17.76 -12.03
N TRP A 11 23.24 17.24 -11.12
CA TRP A 11 23.54 17.22 -9.68
C TRP A 11 24.50 16.07 -9.35
N ARG A 12 25.44 16.32 -8.42
CA ARG A 12 26.35 15.30 -7.89
C ARG A 12 25.98 14.99 -6.44
N PRO A 13 26.18 13.75 -5.94
CA PRO A 13 25.89 13.42 -4.55
C PRO A 13 26.68 14.32 -3.58
N GLY A 14 26.00 14.87 -2.57
CA GLY A 14 26.63 15.67 -1.50
C GLY A 14 26.25 17.16 -1.42
N THR A 15 25.32 17.66 -2.23
CA THR A 15 24.77 19.03 -2.09
C THR A 15 23.33 19.04 -1.60
N GLU A 16 22.97 20.02 -0.78
CA GLU A 16 21.63 20.18 -0.20
C GLU A 16 20.52 20.22 -1.25
N GLY A 17 19.46 19.45 -1.01
CA GLY A 17 18.23 19.46 -1.82
C GLY A 17 17.36 20.69 -1.57
N PRO A 18 16.37 20.97 -2.44
CA PRO A 18 15.59 22.19 -2.36
C PRO A 18 14.63 22.22 -1.16
N GLY A 19 15.00 23.02 -0.15
CA GLY A 19 14.05 23.73 0.71
C GLY A 19 13.34 22.92 1.80
N VAL A 20 14.04 22.69 2.92
CA VAL A 20 13.40 22.47 4.23
C VAL A 20 14.02 23.42 5.24
N SER A 21 13.26 24.45 5.64
CA SER A 21 13.65 25.34 6.73
C SER A 21 13.43 24.64 8.08
N ILE A 22 14.51 24.50 8.86
CA ILE A 22 14.45 23.94 10.21
C ILE A 22 13.87 25.00 11.16
N SER A 23 12.81 24.63 11.89
CA SER A 23 12.39 25.35 13.10
C SER A 23 11.82 24.37 14.13
N GLU A 24 12.53 24.28 15.24
CA GLU A 24 12.23 23.66 16.54
C GLU A 24 10.85 24.09 17.09
N GLU A 25 10.17 23.45 18.06
CA GLU A 25 10.35 22.20 18.81
C GLU A 25 9.03 21.90 19.55
N ARG A 26 8.78 20.65 19.94
CA ARG A 26 8.40 20.31 21.34
C ARG A 26 8.45 18.79 21.59
N GLN A 27 9.37 18.42 22.48
CA GLN A 27 9.80 17.07 22.89
C GLN A 27 8.64 16.21 23.44
N SER A 28 8.69 14.88 23.50
CA SER A 28 9.79 13.95 23.85
C SER A 28 9.40 12.48 23.49
N LEU A 29 10.25 11.44 23.36
CA LEU A 29 11.65 11.14 23.73
C LEU A 29 12.33 10.19 22.69
N ALA A 30 13.67 10.07 22.78
CA ALA A 30 14.51 8.89 22.54
C ALA A 30 14.47 8.11 21.19
N GLU A 31 15.35 8.55 20.27
CA GLU A 31 16.36 7.72 19.58
C GLU A 31 15.98 6.36 18.97
N ASN A 32 15.58 6.42 17.69
CA ASN A 32 16.21 5.63 16.62
C ASN A 32 16.05 6.40 15.31
N SER A 33 17.13 6.69 14.59
CA SER A 33 17.10 7.50 13.36
C SER A 33 16.60 6.69 12.16
N VAL A 34 15.30 6.38 12.14
CA VAL A 34 14.60 5.82 10.98
C VAL A 34 14.45 6.92 9.93
N THR A 35 14.94 6.70 8.71
CA THR A 35 14.75 7.62 7.59
C THR A 35 13.32 7.52 7.05
N THR A 36 12.36 8.06 7.80
CA THR A 36 10.94 8.06 7.44
C THR A 36 10.67 9.15 6.39
N VAL A 37 10.56 8.76 5.12
CA VAL A 37 10.28 9.70 4.02
C VAL A 37 8.77 10.01 3.95
N VAL A 38 8.35 11.10 4.56
CA VAL A 38 6.97 11.62 4.49
C VAL A 38 6.85 12.58 3.29
N TYR A 39 5.98 12.26 2.31
CA TYR A 39 5.82 13.05 1.09
C TYR A 39 4.42 13.66 0.96
N ASN A 40 4.31 14.99 1.03
CA ASN A 40 3.10 15.74 0.69
C ASN A 40 3.37 16.67 -0.51
N PRO A 41 2.90 16.34 -1.73
CA PRO A 41 3.16 17.14 -2.93
C PRO A 41 2.45 18.51 -2.93
N TYR A 42 1.59 18.79 -1.96
CA TYR A 42 0.86 20.06 -1.83
C TYR A 42 1.27 20.86 -0.59
N ALA A 43 2.38 20.52 0.09
CA ALA A 43 2.83 21.19 1.31
C ALA A 43 2.99 22.72 1.17
N ALA A 44 3.29 23.21 -0.03
CA ALA A 44 3.41 24.65 -0.34
C ALA A 44 2.06 25.38 -0.57
N LEU A 45 0.91 24.69 -0.48
CA LEU A 45 -0.42 25.27 -0.65
C LEU A 45 -1.14 25.43 0.69
N SER A 46 -2.01 26.44 0.78
CA SER A 46 -2.91 26.60 1.93
C SER A 46 -3.85 25.38 2.09
N ILE A 47 -4.23 25.08 3.34
CA ILE A 47 -5.04 23.88 3.68
C ILE A 47 -6.35 23.82 2.87
N GLU A 48 -6.98 24.96 2.58
CA GLU A 48 -8.20 25.04 1.77
C GLU A 48 -7.95 24.70 0.29
N GLN A 49 -6.84 25.16 -0.28
CA GLN A 49 -6.42 24.80 -1.65
C GLN A 49 -6.00 23.32 -1.75
N GLN A 50 -5.39 22.76 -0.70
CA GLN A 50 -5.11 21.32 -0.60
C GLN A 50 -6.39 20.46 -0.52
N ARG A 51 -7.50 21.04 -0.02
CA ARG A 51 -8.83 20.40 0.03
C ARG A 51 -9.56 20.49 -1.30
N GLN A 52 -9.48 21.61 -2.02
CA GLN A 52 -10.11 21.76 -3.34
C GLN A 52 -9.48 20.91 -4.45
N LYS A 53 -8.19 20.57 -4.33
CA LYS A 53 -7.49 19.66 -5.26
C LYS A 53 -7.65 18.17 -4.91
N LEU A 54 -8.54 17.83 -3.98
CA LEU A 54 -8.91 16.44 -3.72
C LEU A 54 -9.80 15.88 -4.84
N PRO A 55 -9.57 14.63 -5.28
CA PRO A 55 -10.50 13.94 -6.18
C PRO A 55 -11.75 13.48 -5.42
N VAL A 56 -12.65 14.41 -5.07
CA VAL A 56 -13.88 14.13 -4.32
C VAL A 56 -14.98 13.50 -5.20
N PHE A 57 -14.75 13.34 -6.51
CA PHE A 57 -15.78 12.84 -7.44
C PHE A 57 -15.29 11.81 -8.49
N ARG A 58 -14.60 10.75 -8.02
CA ARG A 58 -14.64 9.40 -8.63
C ARG A 58 -14.59 8.37 -7.50
N VAL A 59 -15.76 8.01 -6.98
CA VAL A 59 -15.92 6.99 -5.94
C VAL A 59 -15.88 5.61 -6.58
N PHE A 60 -15.35 4.62 -5.86
CA PHE A 60 -14.92 3.32 -6.35
C PHE A 60 -13.69 3.40 -7.26
N ASP A 61 -12.54 3.78 -6.70
CA ASP A 61 -11.23 3.28 -7.11
C ASP A 61 -10.59 2.57 -5.92
N SER A 62 -10.15 1.33 -6.12
CA SER A 62 -9.39 0.55 -5.14
C SER A 62 -8.25 1.43 -4.62
N CYS A 63 -8.18 1.75 -3.32
CA CYS A 63 -7.35 2.89 -2.88
C CYS A 63 -5.85 2.76 -3.17
N MET A 64 -5.35 1.58 -3.56
CA MET A 64 -4.05 1.46 -4.21
C MET A 64 -3.94 2.44 -5.42
N ALA A 65 -4.90 2.47 -6.35
CA ALA A 65 -4.81 3.19 -7.61
C ALA A 65 -4.67 4.72 -7.47
N ILE A 66 -5.55 5.39 -6.72
CA ILE A 66 -5.51 6.86 -6.55
C ILE A 66 -4.24 7.30 -5.80
N TYR A 67 -3.86 6.61 -4.73
CA TYR A 67 -2.72 7.00 -3.89
C TYR A 67 -1.38 6.62 -4.56
N VAL A 68 -1.30 5.47 -5.25
CA VAL A 68 -0.13 5.10 -6.07
C VAL A 68 0.05 6.07 -7.24
N PHE A 69 -1.00 6.67 -7.82
CA PHE A 69 -0.81 7.59 -8.96
C PHE A 69 0.06 8.82 -8.61
N GLN A 70 -0.12 9.41 -7.43
CA GLN A 70 0.72 10.54 -6.97
C GLN A 70 2.11 10.11 -6.49
N LEU A 71 2.27 8.87 -6.03
CA LEU A 71 3.54 8.32 -5.51
C LEU A 71 4.28 7.40 -6.49
N ARG A 72 3.76 7.22 -7.71
CA ARG A 72 4.19 6.17 -8.66
C ARG A 72 5.69 6.16 -8.91
N ASN A 73 6.25 7.33 -9.19
CA ASN A 73 7.67 7.48 -9.49
C ASN A 73 8.55 7.19 -8.26
N HIS A 74 8.04 7.47 -7.06
CA HIS A 74 8.73 7.20 -5.80
C HIS A 74 8.71 5.70 -5.48
N ILE A 75 7.57 5.03 -5.67
CA ILE A 75 7.44 3.57 -5.54
C ILE A 75 8.37 2.85 -6.54
N LEU A 76 8.42 3.30 -7.80
CA LEU A 76 9.33 2.75 -8.81
C LEU A 76 10.80 2.89 -8.40
N TYR A 77 11.20 4.09 -7.93
CA TYR A 77 12.55 4.33 -7.41
C TYR A 77 12.89 3.42 -6.23
N LEU A 78 11.96 3.20 -5.29
CA LEU A 78 12.21 2.33 -4.13
C LEU A 78 12.31 0.85 -4.54
N ILE A 79 11.49 0.37 -5.48
CA ILE A 79 11.55 -1.01 -6.00
C ILE A 79 12.84 -1.26 -6.79
N GLU A 80 13.38 -0.25 -7.48
CA GLU A 80 14.64 -0.34 -8.22
C GLU A 80 15.86 -0.43 -7.28
N ASN A 81 15.88 0.37 -6.21
CA ASN A 81 17.01 0.45 -5.29
C ASN A 81 16.97 -0.60 -4.17
N TYR A 82 15.80 -0.91 -3.61
CA TYR A 82 15.64 -1.82 -2.47
C TYR A 82 15.06 -3.18 -2.91
N GLN A 83 15.51 -4.27 -2.29
CA GLN A 83 14.99 -5.60 -2.59
C GLN A 83 13.58 -5.80 -2.02
N THR A 84 13.28 -5.15 -0.88
CA THR A 84 11.97 -5.17 -0.24
C THR A 84 11.47 -3.76 0.09
N VAL A 85 10.24 -3.43 -0.31
CA VAL A 85 9.57 -2.18 0.05
C VAL A 85 8.36 -2.49 0.91
N VAL A 86 8.36 -2.01 2.16
CA VAL A 86 7.21 -2.13 3.06
C VAL A 86 6.36 -0.87 2.92
N ILE A 87 5.15 -1.01 2.37
CA ILE A 87 4.21 0.10 2.19
C ILE A 87 3.26 0.11 3.38
N VAL A 88 3.11 1.28 4.00
CA VAL A 88 2.23 1.51 5.16
C VAL A 88 1.18 2.54 4.78
N GLY A 89 -0.11 2.25 4.96
CA GLY A 89 -1.19 3.21 4.74
C GLY A 89 -2.41 2.95 5.60
N GLU A 90 -3.16 3.99 5.96
CA GLU A 90 -4.32 3.86 6.85
C GLU A 90 -5.43 2.96 6.27
N THR A 91 -6.01 2.10 7.12
CA THR A 91 -7.12 1.22 6.76
C THR A 91 -8.41 2.02 6.48
N GLY A 92 -8.82 2.18 5.22
CA GLY A 92 -10.05 2.94 4.90
C GLY A 92 -10.70 2.69 3.53
N CYS A 93 -10.37 1.58 2.85
CA CYS A 93 -10.51 1.45 1.39
C CYS A 93 -11.45 0.36 0.85
N GLY A 94 -12.19 -0.35 1.72
CA GLY A 94 -13.03 -1.49 1.31
C GLY A 94 -12.31 -2.83 1.38
N LYS A 95 -11.79 -3.19 2.57
CA LYS A 95 -11.07 -4.45 2.82
C LYS A 95 -12.03 -5.63 2.90
N SER A 96 -12.30 -6.22 1.75
CA SER A 96 -12.97 -7.51 1.58
C SER A 96 -12.57 -8.03 0.20
N THR A 97 -11.27 -8.30 0.05
CA THR A 97 -10.59 -8.50 -1.24
C THR A 97 -11.04 -9.79 -1.93
N GLN A 98 -12.15 -9.71 -2.66
CA GLN A 98 -12.54 -10.76 -3.60
C GLN A 98 -11.59 -10.69 -4.81
N ILE A 99 -10.56 -11.54 -4.79
CA ILE A 99 -9.52 -11.60 -5.82
C ILE A 99 -10.06 -11.57 -7.26
N PRO A 100 -11.12 -12.33 -7.63
CA PRO A 100 -11.69 -12.25 -8.98
C PRO A 100 -12.28 -10.88 -9.33
N GLN A 101 -12.91 -10.19 -8.37
CA GLN A 101 -13.47 -8.85 -8.56
C GLN A 101 -12.35 -7.81 -8.77
N VAL A 102 -11.29 -7.89 -7.98
CA VAL A 102 -10.12 -7.00 -8.11
C VAL A 102 -9.39 -7.25 -9.43
N ALA A 103 -9.19 -8.52 -9.82
CA ALA A 103 -8.54 -8.87 -11.07
C ALA A 103 -9.35 -8.41 -12.30
N GLY A 104 -10.67 -8.67 -12.31
CA GLY A 104 -11.57 -8.20 -13.38
C GLY A 104 -11.55 -6.68 -13.51
N ARG A 105 -11.62 -5.99 -12.38
CA ARG A 105 -11.55 -4.53 -12.33
C ARG A 105 -10.22 -3.95 -12.85
N VAL A 106 -9.09 -4.56 -12.48
CA VAL A 106 -7.78 -4.16 -12.99
C VAL A 106 -7.63 -4.50 -14.48
N ALA A 107 -8.29 -5.53 -14.98
CA ALA A 107 -8.37 -5.82 -16.42
C ALA A 107 -9.15 -4.71 -17.16
N GLU A 108 -10.33 -4.31 -16.66
CA GLU A 108 -11.13 -3.20 -17.19
C GLU A 108 -10.36 -1.87 -17.23
N GLU A 109 -9.69 -1.50 -16.13
CA GLU A 109 -8.86 -0.29 -16.05
C GLU A 109 -7.66 -0.30 -17.01
N ARG A 110 -7.21 -1.48 -17.44
CA ARG A 110 -6.16 -1.67 -18.45
C ARG A 110 -6.69 -1.79 -19.88
N GLY A 111 -8.01 -1.90 -20.07
CA GLY A 111 -8.61 -2.25 -21.36
C GLY A 111 -8.26 -3.68 -21.82
N ALA A 112 -7.93 -4.56 -20.88
CA ALA A 112 -7.51 -5.95 -21.11
C ALA A 112 -8.65 -6.94 -20.82
N VAL A 113 -8.62 -8.10 -21.48
CA VAL A 113 -9.53 -9.21 -21.17
C VAL A 113 -9.02 -9.96 -19.94
N LEU A 114 -9.89 -10.20 -18.97
CA LEU A 114 -9.60 -11.01 -17.79
C LEU A 114 -9.22 -12.44 -18.20
N GLY A 115 -8.15 -12.96 -17.62
CA GLY A 115 -7.53 -14.23 -18.00
C GLY A 115 -6.44 -14.09 -19.07
N HIS A 116 -6.35 -12.97 -19.78
CA HIS A 116 -5.27 -12.69 -20.74
C HIS A 116 -4.11 -11.94 -20.07
N GLU A 117 -4.00 -10.61 -20.19
CA GLU A 117 -2.88 -9.85 -19.57
C GLU A 117 -2.98 -9.77 -18.03
N VAL A 118 -4.20 -9.67 -17.53
CA VAL A 118 -4.54 -9.65 -16.10
C VAL A 118 -5.36 -10.90 -15.81
N GLY A 119 -4.98 -11.68 -14.81
CA GLY A 119 -5.65 -12.92 -14.45
C GLY A 119 -5.64 -13.19 -12.94
N TYR A 120 -6.29 -14.27 -12.52
CA TYR A 120 -6.29 -14.68 -11.12
C TYR A 120 -6.23 -16.20 -10.92
N CYS A 121 -5.71 -16.63 -9.78
CA CYS A 121 -5.66 -18.04 -9.38
C CYS A 121 -6.07 -18.17 -7.91
N ILE A 122 -7.24 -18.76 -7.69
CA ILE A 122 -7.79 -19.08 -6.37
C ILE A 122 -7.95 -20.59 -6.23
N ARG A 123 -8.40 -21.06 -5.06
CA ARG A 123 -8.60 -22.49 -4.85
C ARG A 123 -9.76 -22.98 -5.72
N PHE A 124 -9.47 -23.96 -6.59
CA PHE A 124 -10.40 -24.58 -7.54
C PHE A 124 -10.79 -23.75 -8.77
N ASP A 125 -10.21 -22.56 -8.96
CA ASP A 125 -10.50 -21.70 -10.12
C ASP A 125 -9.24 -20.92 -10.51
N ASP A 126 -8.80 -21.08 -11.76
CA ASP A 126 -7.59 -20.46 -12.32
C ASP A 126 -7.95 -19.84 -13.67
N CYS A 127 -8.03 -18.53 -13.68
CA CYS A 127 -8.30 -17.69 -14.84
C CYS A 127 -7.00 -16.96 -15.22
N THR A 128 -6.02 -17.71 -15.75
CA THR A 128 -4.74 -17.19 -16.26
C THR A 128 -4.32 -17.87 -17.55
N ASP A 129 -3.62 -17.11 -18.40
CA ASP A 129 -2.93 -17.59 -19.59
C ASP A 129 -1.43 -17.73 -19.27
N PRO A 130 -0.83 -18.93 -19.40
CA PRO A 130 0.58 -19.17 -19.06
C PRO A 130 1.61 -18.36 -19.87
N LEU A 131 1.22 -17.79 -21.00
CA LEU A 131 2.07 -17.01 -21.92
C LEU A 131 1.69 -15.52 -21.94
N ALA A 132 0.42 -15.19 -21.75
CA ALA A 132 -0.07 -13.81 -21.82
C ALA A 132 -0.25 -13.11 -20.46
N THR A 133 -0.45 -13.83 -19.34
CA THR A 133 -0.69 -13.19 -18.04
C THR A 133 0.58 -12.56 -17.46
N ARG A 134 0.52 -11.25 -17.25
CA ARG A 134 1.60 -10.41 -16.70
C ARG A 134 1.28 -9.89 -15.30
N ILE A 135 0.00 -9.77 -14.94
CA ILE A 135 -0.47 -9.42 -13.60
C ILE A 135 -1.37 -10.55 -13.12
N LYS A 136 -0.93 -11.27 -12.08
CA LYS A 136 -1.66 -12.41 -11.52
C LYS A 136 -2.04 -12.12 -10.07
N PHE A 137 -3.34 -12.06 -9.79
CA PHE A 137 -3.86 -12.00 -8.42
C PHE A 137 -4.08 -13.41 -7.88
N LEU A 138 -3.68 -13.69 -6.65
CA LEU A 138 -3.67 -15.06 -6.14
C LEU A 138 -3.82 -15.07 -4.61
N THR A 139 -4.47 -16.09 -4.06
CA THR A 139 -4.52 -16.25 -2.60
C THR A 139 -3.18 -16.77 -2.08
N ASP A 140 -2.83 -16.42 -0.85
CA ASP A 140 -1.60 -16.87 -0.18
C ASP A 140 -1.43 -18.39 -0.21
N GLY A 141 -2.53 -19.14 -0.07
CA GLY A 141 -2.53 -20.61 -0.18
C GLY A 141 -2.16 -21.12 -1.58
N MET A 142 -2.53 -20.38 -2.64
CA MET A 142 -2.09 -20.69 -4.01
C MET A 142 -0.64 -20.22 -4.26
N LEU A 143 -0.19 -19.12 -3.63
CA LEU A 143 1.23 -18.71 -3.67
C LEU A 143 2.14 -19.79 -3.09
N VAL A 144 1.81 -20.27 -1.88
CA VAL A 144 2.56 -21.33 -1.20
C VAL A 144 2.52 -22.63 -2.01
N ARG A 145 1.41 -22.91 -2.71
CA ARG A 145 1.32 -24.07 -3.62
C ARG A 145 2.20 -23.91 -4.86
N GLU A 146 2.30 -22.72 -5.45
CA GLU A 146 3.25 -22.46 -6.54
C GLU A 146 4.70 -22.57 -6.05
N MET A 147 5.03 -22.08 -4.84
CA MET A 147 6.36 -22.26 -4.23
C MET A 147 6.75 -23.74 -4.03
N MET A 148 5.78 -24.65 -3.86
CA MET A 148 6.06 -26.10 -3.78
C MET A 148 6.42 -26.70 -5.14
N VAL A 149 6.00 -26.09 -6.25
CA VAL A 149 6.28 -26.54 -7.62
C VAL A 149 7.52 -25.83 -8.20
N ASP A 150 7.65 -24.53 -7.96
CA ASP A 150 8.81 -23.70 -8.29
C ASP A 150 9.32 -22.99 -7.01
N PRO A 151 10.26 -23.61 -6.27
CA PRO A 151 10.81 -23.05 -5.02
C PRO A 151 11.62 -21.77 -5.17
N LEU A 152 11.87 -21.29 -6.40
CA LEU A 152 12.56 -20.01 -6.66
C LEU A 152 11.64 -18.97 -7.32
N LEU A 153 10.37 -19.31 -7.57
CA LEU A 153 9.37 -18.43 -8.16
C LEU A 153 9.89 -17.74 -9.43
N THR A 154 10.56 -18.51 -10.30
CA THR A 154 11.29 -18.05 -11.49
C THR A 154 10.42 -17.26 -12.46
N LYS A 155 9.11 -17.54 -12.51
CA LYS A 155 8.11 -16.82 -13.30
C LYS A 155 7.89 -15.36 -12.86
N TYR A 156 8.24 -15.02 -11.62
CA TYR A 156 8.00 -13.71 -11.03
C TYR A 156 9.30 -12.92 -10.86
N SER A 157 9.23 -11.62 -11.16
CA SER A 157 10.29 -10.62 -10.89
C SER A 157 9.93 -9.71 -9.71
N VAL A 158 8.65 -9.45 -9.50
CA VAL A 158 8.10 -8.69 -8.39
C VAL A 158 6.94 -9.48 -7.78
N ILE A 159 6.91 -9.58 -6.45
CA ILE A 159 5.78 -10.15 -5.70
C ILE A 159 5.25 -9.07 -4.76
N MET A 160 3.94 -8.97 -4.63
CA MET A 160 3.27 -8.10 -3.67
C MET A 160 2.45 -8.93 -2.71
N LEU A 161 2.75 -8.84 -1.41
CA LEU A 161 1.91 -9.33 -0.34
C LEU A 161 1.03 -8.17 0.12
N ASP A 162 -0.28 -8.27 -0.10
CA ASP A 162 -1.25 -7.29 0.38
C ASP A 162 -1.83 -7.72 1.74
N GLU A 163 -2.31 -6.75 2.51
CA GLU A 163 -2.90 -6.93 3.84
C GLU A 163 -2.08 -7.82 4.80
N ALA A 164 -0.74 -7.76 4.74
CA ALA A 164 0.15 -8.60 5.55
C ALA A 164 -0.03 -8.45 7.09
N HIS A 165 -0.83 -7.46 7.50
CA HIS A 165 -1.26 -7.23 8.87
C HIS A 165 -2.35 -8.21 9.37
N GLU A 166 -3.05 -8.93 8.49
CA GLU A 166 -4.07 -9.92 8.89
C GLU A 166 -3.49 -11.20 9.50
N ARG A 167 -2.15 -11.39 9.41
CA ARG A 167 -1.40 -12.49 10.07
C ARG A 167 -2.02 -13.88 9.83
N THR A 168 -2.42 -14.17 8.58
CA THR A 168 -2.91 -15.51 8.25
C THR A 168 -1.76 -16.51 8.21
N LEU A 169 -2.04 -17.78 8.54
CA LEU A 169 -1.05 -18.85 8.52
C LEU A 169 -0.32 -18.97 7.18
N TYR A 170 -1.03 -18.79 6.05
CA TYR A 170 -0.42 -18.87 4.73
C TYR A 170 0.44 -17.64 4.43
N THR A 171 0.05 -16.45 4.89
CA THR A 171 0.84 -15.22 4.77
C THR A 171 2.17 -15.37 5.51
N ASP A 172 2.16 -15.81 6.77
CA ASP A 172 3.37 -15.99 7.58
C ASP A 172 4.31 -17.07 6.99
N ILE A 173 3.76 -18.17 6.46
CA ILE A 173 4.54 -19.17 5.72
C ILE A 173 5.17 -18.55 4.46
N ALA A 174 4.39 -17.80 3.67
CA ALA A 174 4.89 -17.14 2.46
C ALA A 174 6.00 -16.14 2.78
N ILE A 175 5.84 -15.30 3.81
CA ILE A 175 6.86 -14.37 4.33
C ILE A 175 8.17 -15.12 4.67
N GLY A 176 8.06 -16.22 5.43
CA GLY A 176 9.21 -17.04 5.83
C GLY A 176 9.93 -17.73 4.66
N LEU A 177 9.18 -18.13 3.63
CA LEU A 177 9.74 -18.69 2.39
C LEU A 177 10.37 -17.61 1.50
N LEU A 178 9.70 -16.47 1.31
CA LEU A 178 10.19 -15.35 0.49
C LEU A 178 11.53 -14.81 0.99
N LYS A 179 11.74 -14.70 2.31
CA LYS A 179 13.06 -14.34 2.87
C LYS A 179 14.15 -15.34 2.48
N LYS A 180 13.85 -16.63 2.42
CA LYS A 180 14.80 -17.67 1.95
C LYS A 180 15.03 -17.62 0.44
N ILE A 181 14.01 -17.25 -0.34
CA ILE A 181 14.12 -17.10 -1.80
C ILE A 181 14.95 -15.86 -2.15
N GLN A 182 14.73 -14.72 -1.49
CA GLN A 182 15.49 -13.47 -1.72
C GLN A 182 16.99 -13.63 -1.49
N LYS A 183 17.42 -14.47 -0.53
CA LYS A 183 18.85 -14.83 -0.34
C LYS A 183 19.47 -15.59 -1.53
N LYS A 184 18.65 -16.23 -2.37
CA LYS A 184 19.09 -16.93 -3.59
C LYS A 184 18.83 -16.12 -4.87
N ARG A 185 17.79 -15.27 -4.86
CA ARG A 185 17.37 -14.40 -5.95
C ARG A 185 17.45 -12.94 -5.53
N GLY A 186 18.63 -12.35 -5.70
CA GLY A 186 18.86 -10.91 -5.53
C GLY A 186 18.06 -10.04 -6.52
N ASP A 187 17.56 -10.63 -7.60
CA ASP A 187 16.73 -9.99 -8.62
C ASP A 187 15.24 -9.94 -8.25
N LEU A 188 14.76 -10.83 -7.37
CA LEU A 188 13.37 -10.87 -6.93
C LEU A 188 13.06 -9.72 -5.98
N ARG A 189 12.18 -8.80 -6.42
CA ARG A 189 11.69 -7.69 -5.60
C ARG A 189 10.41 -8.06 -4.85
N LEU A 190 10.27 -7.57 -3.63
CA LEU A 190 9.13 -7.81 -2.77
C LEU A 190 8.49 -6.47 -2.35
N ILE A 191 7.16 -6.41 -2.42
CA ILE A 191 6.37 -5.34 -1.83
C ILE A 191 5.54 -5.97 -0.72
N VAL A 192 5.58 -5.39 0.49
CA VAL A 192 4.74 -5.80 1.62
C VAL A 192 3.82 -4.64 1.96
N ALA A 193 2.56 -4.70 1.54
CA ALA A 193 1.56 -3.73 1.97
C ALA A 193 0.97 -4.15 3.32
N SER A 194 1.04 -3.22 4.26
CA SER A 194 0.50 -3.34 5.62
C SER A 194 -0.26 -2.06 5.95
N ALA A 195 -1.23 -2.17 6.85
CA ALA A 195 -2.01 -1.01 7.30
C ALA A 195 -1.85 -0.75 8.81
N THR A 196 -0.79 -1.31 9.41
CA THR A 196 -0.48 -1.22 10.85
C THR A 196 0.94 -0.73 11.09
N LEU A 197 1.20 -0.27 12.31
CA LEU A 197 2.51 0.18 12.79
C LEU A 197 3.59 -0.92 12.81
N ASP A 198 3.22 -2.19 12.59
CA ASP A 198 4.11 -3.37 12.57
C ASP A 198 5.13 -3.37 11.39
N ALA A 199 5.16 -2.32 10.58
CA ALA A 199 6.01 -2.17 9.40
C ALA A 199 7.51 -2.29 9.68
N GLU A 200 7.98 -1.82 10.84
CA GLU A 200 9.38 -1.95 11.27
C GLU A 200 9.80 -3.41 11.38
N LYS A 201 8.95 -4.26 11.96
CA LYS A 201 9.19 -5.71 12.05
C LYS A 201 9.31 -6.35 10.67
N PHE A 202 8.53 -5.89 9.68
CA PHE A 202 8.67 -6.36 8.30
C PHE A 202 9.95 -5.84 7.63
N ARG A 203 10.31 -4.57 7.84
CA ARG A 203 11.57 -4.00 7.34
C ARG A 203 12.74 -4.81 7.85
N ASP A 204 12.85 -4.97 9.17
CA ASP A 204 13.95 -5.63 9.85
C ASP A 204 13.98 -7.14 9.56
N PHE A 205 12.80 -7.76 9.37
CA PHE A 205 12.74 -9.13 8.91
C PHE A 205 13.29 -9.31 7.49
N PHE A 206 13.04 -8.38 6.56
CA PHE A 206 13.52 -8.50 5.17
C PHE A 206 14.83 -7.76 4.87
N ASN A 207 15.38 -7.03 5.84
CA ASN A 207 16.70 -6.42 5.69
C ASN A 207 17.79 -7.50 5.75
N HIS A 208 18.68 -7.47 4.76
CA HIS A 208 19.85 -8.35 4.66
C HIS A 208 21.16 -7.63 4.99
N ASN A 209 21.06 -6.40 5.52
CA ASN A 209 22.20 -5.63 5.98
C ASN A 209 22.69 -6.16 7.34
N ASP A 210 23.78 -6.93 7.32
CA ASP A 210 24.48 -7.40 8.53
C ASP A 210 25.43 -6.30 9.11
N THR A 211 25.33 -5.04 8.67
CA THR A 211 26.20 -3.93 9.08
C THR A 211 25.41 -2.74 9.65
N ASN A 212 26.06 -1.92 10.49
CA ASN A 212 25.46 -0.72 11.07
C ASN A 212 25.44 0.50 10.10
N ASP A 213 25.55 0.29 8.78
CA ASP A 213 25.55 1.32 7.75
C ASP A 213 24.20 1.35 7.03
N PRO A 214 23.31 2.34 7.28
CA PRO A 214 21.98 2.39 6.65
C PRO A 214 22.01 2.53 5.12
N SER A 215 23.14 2.94 4.52
CA SER A 215 23.26 3.01 3.06
C SER A 215 23.27 1.62 2.38
N ARG A 216 23.41 0.56 3.18
CA ARG A 216 23.40 -0.84 2.74
C ARG A 216 22.08 -1.57 3.04
N ASP A 217 21.07 -0.86 3.56
CA ASP A 217 19.77 -1.45 3.84
C ASP A 217 19.11 -1.98 2.55
N THR A 218 18.72 -3.25 2.55
CA THR A 218 18.03 -3.88 1.42
C THR A 218 16.50 -3.74 1.51
N SER A 219 16.00 -3.14 2.59
CA SER A 219 14.58 -3.01 2.89
C SER A 219 14.25 -1.61 3.42
N VAL A 220 13.17 -1.01 2.91
CA VAL A 220 12.76 0.38 3.21
C VAL A 220 11.28 0.45 3.52
N ILE A 221 10.88 1.42 4.36
CA ILE A 221 9.47 1.70 4.66
C ILE A 221 9.02 2.94 3.86
N LEU A 222 7.89 2.81 3.15
CA LEU A 222 7.18 3.91 2.53
C LEU A 222 5.86 4.15 3.26
N THR A 223 5.76 5.27 3.96
CA THR A 223 4.52 5.67 4.64
C THR A 223 3.65 6.54 3.73
N VAL A 224 2.46 6.05 3.42
CA VAL A 224 1.40 6.74 2.67
C VAL A 224 0.40 7.30 3.67
N GLN A 225 0.37 8.63 3.82
CA GLN A 225 -0.63 9.27 4.68
C GLN A 225 -2.03 9.12 4.09
N GLY A 226 -2.93 8.50 4.85
CA GLY A 226 -4.35 8.52 4.56
C GLY A 226 -4.94 9.91 4.76
N ARG A 227 -6.16 10.10 4.28
CA ARG A 227 -7.01 11.24 4.65
C ARG A 227 -8.27 10.70 5.29
N THR A 228 -8.21 10.39 6.58
CA THR A 228 -9.40 10.14 7.39
C THR A 228 -10.25 11.40 7.49
N PHE A 229 -11.53 11.28 7.16
CA PHE A 229 -12.54 12.26 7.56
C PHE A 229 -12.84 12.05 9.06
N PRO A 230 -13.19 13.12 9.82
CA PRO A 230 -13.60 12.95 11.21
C PRO A 230 -14.84 12.05 11.27
N VAL A 231 -14.80 11.02 12.12
CA VAL A 231 -15.91 10.11 12.38
C VAL A 231 -16.31 10.27 13.83
N ASP A 232 -17.56 10.65 14.07
CA ASP A 232 -18.11 10.74 15.43
C ASP A 232 -18.35 9.34 16.00
N ILE A 233 -17.76 9.06 17.16
CA ILE A 233 -17.87 7.75 17.82
C ILE A 233 -18.96 7.80 18.89
N PHE A 234 -20.04 7.05 18.66
CA PHE A 234 -21.14 6.90 19.61
C PHE A 234 -21.03 5.59 20.38
N TYR A 235 -21.12 5.67 21.71
CA TYR A 235 -21.10 4.51 22.61
C TYR A 235 -22.51 4.23 23.16
N LEU A 236 -22.85 2.94 23.30
CA LEU A 236 -24.05 2.54 24.04
C LEU A 236 -23.84 2.83 25.53
N GLN A 237 -24.86 3.38 26.20
CA GLN A 237 -24.80 3.69 27.63
C GLN A 237 -24.77 2.45 28.53
N ARG A 238 -25.19 1.29 28.00
CA ARG A 238 -25.18 -0.03 28.65
C ARG A 238 -24.94 -1.11 27.62
N PHE A 239 -24.46 -2.28 28.06
CA PHE A 239 -24.38 -3.46 27.22
C PHE A 239 -25.79 -4.01 26.97
N ASP A 240 -26.12 -4.33 25.72
CA ASP A 240 -27.35 -5.03 25.35
C ASP A 240 -27.05 -6.51 25.08
N ASP A 241 -27.83 -7.41 25.68
CA ASP A 241 -27.64 -8.87 25.54
C ASP A 241 -27.90 -9.39 24.11
N VAL A 242 -28.57 -8.59 23.26
CA VAL A 242 -28.98 -8.96 21.90
C VAL A 242 -28.39 -8.00 20.86
N PHE A 243 -27.08 -8.10 20.66
CA PHE A 243 -26.29 -7.24 19.75
C PHE A 243 -26.92 -7.04 18.36
N LEU A 244 -27.45 -8.10 17.74
CA LEU A 244 -28.10 -8.04 16.42
C LEU A 244 -29.32 -7.12 16.39
N TRP A 245 -30.12 -7.11 17.46
CA TRP A 245 -31.34 -6.31 17.56
C TRP A 245 -31.03 -4.82 17.75
N SER A 246 -30.03 -4.51 18.60
CA SER A 246 -29.57 -3.14 18.79
C SER A 246 -28.87 -2.59 17.53
N ARG A 247 -28.07 -3.41 16.83
CA ARG A 247 -27.49 -3.06 15.53
C ARG A 247 -28.57 -2.72 14.49
N TRP A 248 -29.65 -3.51 14.42
CA TRP A 248 -30.75 -3.27 13.49
C TRP A 248 -31.51 -1.97 13.79
N LYS A 249 -31.78 -1.69 15.08
CA LYS A 249 -32.38 -0.41 15.52
C LYS A 249 -31.50 0.81 15.19
N VAL A 250 -30.18 0.71 15.38
CA VAL A 250 -29.24 1.78 15.03
C VAL A 250 -29.23 2.02 13.52
N GLY A 251 -29.19 0.95 12.71
CA GLY A 251 -29.27 1.05 11.24
C GLY A 251 -30.53 1.78 10.76
N LEU A 252 -31.72 1.36 11.24
CA LEU A 252 -32.98 2.02 10.91
C LEU A 252 -33.07 3.49 11.36
N ARG A 253 -32.37 3.86 12.44
CA ARG A 253 -32.33 5.25 12.91
C ARG A 253 -31.47 6.11 11.99
N LEU A 254 -30.26 5.64 11.67
CA LEU A 254 -29.36 6.31 10.73
C LEU A 254 -30.00 6.49 9.35
N GLU A 255 -30.73 5.49 8.85
CA GLU A 255 -31.44 5.56 7.56
C GLU A 255 -32.53 6.65 7.55
N ARG A 256 -33.24 6.85 8.67
CA ARG A 256 -34.20 7.96 8.85
C ARG A 256 -33.50 9.32 8.93
N ASP A 257 -32.43 9.43 9.70
CA ASP A 257 -31.72 10.69 9.87
C ASP A 257 -31.07 11.16 8.55
N VAL A 258 -30.52 10.23 7.75
CA VAL A 258 -29.99 10.50 6.40
C VAL A 258 -31.08 10.90 5.40
N THR A 259 -32.27 10.29 5.45
CA THR A 259 -33.39 10.66 4.55
C THR A 259 -34.10 11.96 4.93
N HIS A 260 -33.88 12.47 6.14
CA HIS A 260 -34.25 13.84 6.51
C HIS A 260 -33.23 14.88 6.02
N LEU A 261 -31.93 14.58 6.08
CA LEU A 261 -30.85 15.46 5.58
C LEU A 261 -30.85 15.65 4.06
N SER A 262 -31.43 14.74 3.28
CA SER A 262 -31.51 14.85 1.81
C SER A 262 -32.74 15.60 1.28
N ARG A 263 -33.54 16.22 2.17
CA ARG A 263 -34.78 16.95 1.83
C ARG A 263 -34.75 18.45 2.17
N THR A 264 -33.58 18.97 2.52
CA THR A 264 -33.28 20.39 2.79
C THR A 264 -32.17 20.85 1.88
#